data_AF-A0A5E6NZU9-F1
#
_entry.id   AF-A0A5E6NZU9-F1
#
_cell.length_a   1.000
_cell.length_b   1.000
_cell.length_c   1.000
_cell.angle_alpha   90.00
_cell.angle_beta   90.00
_cell.angle_gamma   90.00
#
_symmetry.space_group_name_H-M   'P 1'
#
loop_
_entity.id
_entity.type
_entity.pdbx_description
1 polymer ?
#
loop_
_entity_poly.entity_id
_entity_poly.type
_entity_poly.pdbx_seq_one_letter_code
_entity_poly.pdbx_strand_id
1 'polypeptide(L)'
;MSDAAMPKEQTLHDLYRDHRGWLEDWLRRRLGNGCDAADLSQDTFVRLLASSQRIADLQEPRAYLLTVGKRLLSNFYQRRSLEQAYLAALASMPEACAPSPEQRWLWLETLQALDELLDGLPRAVRRAFLWSQLEGLNYQQIAERLRVSERTIKRYMAQAYEHCLLVDL
;
A
#
# COMPACT_ATOMS: atom_id res chain seq x y z
N MET A 1 -56.53 -6.56 42.78
CA MET A 1 -56.41 -5.76 41.55
C MET A 1 -54.94 -5.49 41.36
N SER A 2 -54.34 -6.10 40.34
CA SER A 2 -52.89 -6.11 40.08
C SER A 2 -52.36 -4.73 39.77
N ASP A 3 -51.35 -4.29 40.53
CA ASP A 3 -50.42 -3.25 40.11
C ASP A 3 -49.17 -3.94 39.54
N ALA A 4 -49.27 -4.32 38.27
CA ALA A 4 -48.14 -4.87 37.53
C ALA A 4 -47.28 -3.69 37.09
N ALA A 5 -46.21 -3.41 37.83
CA ALA A 5 -45.20 -2.43 37.46
C ALA A 5 -44.74 -2.69 36.02
N MET A 6 -45.08 -1.78 35.10
CA MET A 6 -44.58 -1.85 33.73
C MET A 6 -43.05 -1.85 33.76
N PRO A 7 -42.37 -2.72 33.01
CA PRO A 7 -40.91 -2.71 32.95
C PRO A 7 -40.46 -1.33 32.46
N LYS A 8 -39.61 -0.65 33.22
CA LYS A 8 -39.02 0.62 32.78
C LYS A 8 -38.25 0.34 31.50
N GLU A 9 -38.74 0.90 30.38
CA GLU A 9 -38.02 0.84 29.11
C GLU A 9 -36.63 1.46 29.32
N GLN A 10 -35.59 0.65 29.14
CA GLN A 10 -34.22 1.13 29.28
C GLN A 10 -33.95 2.15 28.17
N THR A 11 -33.59 3.37 28.56
CA THR A 11 -33.17 4.39 27.61
C THR A 11 -31.68 4.26 27.32
N LEU A 12 -31.23 4.79 26.17
CA LEU A 12 -29.79 4.91 25.89
C LEU A 12 -29.06 5.67 27.00
N HIS A 13 -29.69 6.73 27.53
CA HIS A 13 -29.08 7.56 28.56
C HIS A 13 -28.76 6.74 29.81
N ASP A 14 -29.67 5.87 30.24
CA ASP A 14 -29.45 4.97 31.38
C ASP A 14 -28.35 3.96 31.07
N LEU A 15 -28.37 3.34 29.89
CA LEU A 15 -27.37 2.35 29.48
C LEU A 15 -25.96 2.99 29.38
N TYR A 16 -25.88 4.22 28.88
CA TYR A 16 -24.63 4.99 28.82
C TYR A 16 -24.11 5.32 30.22
N ARG A 17 -24.95 5.92 31.07
CA ARG A 17 -24.59 6.26 32.46
C ARG A 17 -24.11 5.03 33.23
N ASP A 18 -24.81 3.90 33.10
CA ASP A 18 -24.61 2.73 33.95
C ASP A 18 -23.50 1.80 33.44
N HIS A 19 -23.09 1.89 32.17
CA HIS A 19 -22.12 0.96 31.58
C HIS A 19 -20.89 1.60 30.93
N ARG A 20 -20.88 2.92 30.67
CA ARG A 20 -19.72 3.60 30.06
C ARG A 20 -18.45 3.41 30.88
N GLY A 21 -18.47 3.74 32.16
CA GLY A 21 -17.26 3.68 33.00
C GLY A 21 -16.66 2.27 33.06
N TRP A 22 -17.51 1.25 33.20
CA TRP A 22 -17.09 -0.14 33.19
C TRP A 22 -16.48 -0.56 31.84
N LEU A 23 -17.09 -0.17 30.72
CA LEU A 23 -16.59 -0.49 29.39
C LEU A 23 -15.26 0.22 29.10
N GLU A 24 -15.17 1.50 29.46
CA GLU A 24 -13.97 2.32 29.32
C GLU A 24 -12.82 1.74 30.15
N ASP A 25 -13.06 1.31 31.40
CA ASP A 25 -12.07 0.62 32.23
C ASP A 25 -11.61 -0.71 31.60
N TRP A 26 -12.55 -1.48 31.03
CA TRP A 26 -12.24 -2.73 30.35
C TRP A 26 -11.39 -2.50 29.08
N LEU A 27 -11.69 -1.45 28.31
CA LEU A 27 -10.92 -1.04 27.14
C LEU A 27 -9.54 -0.49 27.52
N ARG A 28 -9.45 0.33 28.56
CA ARG A 28 -8.20 0.92 29.06
C ARG A 28 -7.19 -0.13 29.47
N ARG A 29 -7.64 -1.19 30.16
CA ARG A 29 -6.76 -2.34 30.52
C ARG A 29 -6.16 -3.05 29.31
N ARG A 30 -6.76 -2.93 28.13
CA ARG A 30 -6.28 -3.57 26.90
C ARG A 30 -5.46 -2.63 26.04
N LEU A 31 -5.92 -1.39 25.89
CA LEU A 31 -5.27 -0.36 25.06
C LEU A 31 -4.04 0.26 25.72
N GLY A 32 -4.00 0.29 27.06
CA GLY A 32 -2.92 0.95 27.81
C GLY A 32 -2.97 2.49 27.77
N ASN A 33 -3.96 3.08 27.09
CA ASN A 33 -4.18 4.52 26.97
C ASN A 33 -5.64 4.86 27.34
N GLY A 34 -5.83 5.94 28.12
CA GLY A 34 -7.15 6.44 28.51
C GLY A 34 -7.92 7.11 27.37
N CYS A 35 -7.23 7.85 26.50
CA CYS A 35 -7.89 8.56 25.39
C CYS A 35 -8.48 7.57 24.37
N ASP A 36 -7.66 6.62 23.89
CA ASP A 36 -8.13 5.58 22.96
C ASP A 36 -9.29 4.76 23.56
N ALA A 37 -9.26 4.51 24.87
CA ALA A 37 -10.31 3.79 25.56
C ALA A 37 -11.62 4.58 25.63
N ALA A 38 -11.55 5.89 25.87
CA ALA A 38 -12.72 6.77 25.85
C ALA A 38 -13.34 6.84 24.46
N ASP A 39 -12.51 6.97 23.41
CA ASP A 39 -12.96 7.01 22.02
C ASP A 39 -13.63 5.69 21.59
N LEU A 40 -13.00 4.54 21.87
CA LEU A 40 -13.56 3.23 21.57
C LEU A 40 -14.83 2.93 22.37
N SER A 41 -14.93 3.44 23.60
CA SER A 41 -16.15 3.38 24.41
C SER A 41 -17.25 4.19 23.74
N GLN A 42 -16.98 5.44 23.36
CA GLN A 42 -17.94 6.30 22.64
C GLN A 42 -18.40 5.65 21.33
N ASP A 43 -17.49 5.15 20.50
CA ASP A 43 -17.80 4.45 19.25
C ASP A 43 -18.72 3.24 19.47
N THR A 44 -18.54 2.54 20.59
CA THR A 44 -19.41 1.41 20.96
C THR A 44 -20.85 1.87 21.17
N PHE A 45 -21.05 2.98 21.88
CA PHE A 45 -22.39 3.55 22.10
C PHE A 45 -22.98 4.20 20.86
N VAL A 46 -22.16 4.84 20.01
CA VAL A 46 -22.60 5.37 18.71
C VAL A 46 -23.09 4.24 17.80
N ARG A 47 -22.41 3.08 17.81
CA ARG A 47 -22.87 1.90 17.07
C ARG A 47 -24.14 1.28 17.64
N LEU A 48 -24.32 1.30 18.96
CA LEU A 48 -25.58 0.88 19.58
C LEU A 48 -26.72 1.81 19.14
N LEU A 49 -26.50 3.12 19.15
CA LEU A 49 -27.43 4.13 18.67
C LEU A 49 -27.84 3.94 17.20
N ALA A 50 -26.87 3.64 16.34
CA ALA A 50 -27.09 3.44 14.92
C ALA A 50 -27.61 2.02 14.57
N SER A 51 -27.69 1.12 15.56
CA SER A 51 -28.15 -0.25 15.32
C SER A 51 -29.67 -0.31 15.19
N SER A 52 -30.16 -1.25 14.37
CA SER A 52 -31.60 -1.54 14.26
C SER A 52 -32.17 -2.26 15.49
N GLN A 53 -31.32 -2.63 16.45
CA GLN A 53 -31.72 -3.27 17.70
C GLN A 53 -32.38 -2.25 18.62
N ARG A 54 -33.64 -2.50 19.03
CA ARG A 54 -34.27 -1.64 20.04
C ARG A 54 -33.58 -1.86 21.37
N ILE A 55 -33.24 -0.75 22.04
CA ILE A 55 -32.57 -0.79 23.34
C ILE A 55 -33.42 -1.51 24.39
N ALA A 56 -34.74 -1.35 24.33
CA ALA A 56 -35.71 -2.05 25.17
C ALA A 56 -35.65 -3.59 25.03
N ASP A 57 -35.11 -4.12 23.93
CA ASP A 57 -35.04 -5.56 23.66
C ASP A 57 -33.67 -6.17 24.08
N LEU A 58 -32.72 -5.36 24.59
CA LEU A 58 -31.43 -5.87 25.07
C LEU A 58 -31.58 -6.58 26.42
N GLN A 59 -31.60 -7.91 26.38
CA GLN A 59 -31.60 -8.75 27.58
C GLN A 59 -30.25 -8.68 28.34
N GLU A 60 -29.13 -8.59 27.61
CA GLU A 60 -27.78 -8.55 28.19
C GLU A 60 -26.95 -7.36 27.66
N PRO A 61 -27.18 -6.13 28.16
CA PRO A 61 -26.50 -4.93 27.69
C PRO A 61 -24.96 -5.02 27.72
N ARG A 62 -24.40 -5.56 28.81
CA ARG A 62 -22.95 -5.71 28.97
C ARG A 62 -22.33 -6.69 27.97
N ALA A 63 -23.00 -7.81 27.69
CA ALA A 63 -22.52 -8.81 26.73
C ALA A 63 -22.52 -8.24 25.30
N TYR A 64 -23.57 -7.50 24.95
CA TYR A 64 -23.66 -6.79 23.68
C TYR A 64 -22.55 -5.74 23.53
N LEU A 65 -22.40 -4.84 24.51
CA LEU A 65 -21.36 -3.80 24.50
C LEU A 65 -19.95 -4.39 24.40
N LEU A 66 -19.67 -5.48 25.12
CA LEU A 66 -18.39 -6.19 25.00
C LEU A 66 -18.17 -6.78 23.62
N THR A 67 -19.23 -7.29 22.98
CA THR A 67 -19.12 -7.85 21.62
C THR A 67 -18.75 -6.78 20.62
N VAL A 68 -19.43 -5.63 20.67
CA VAL A 68 -19.13 -4.48 19.81
C VAL A 68 -17.74 -3.91 20.14
N GLY A 69 -17.43 -3.71 21.42
CA GLY A 69 -16.13 -3.21 21.88
C GLY A 69 -14.96 -4.12 21.49
N LYS A 70 -15.11 -5.46 21.56
CA LYS A 70 -14.09 -6.42 21.09
C LYS A 70 -13.83 -6.29 19.59
N ARG A 71 -14.89 -6.14 18.77
CA ARG A 71 -14.76 -5.96 17.32
C ARG A 71 -14.03 -4.65 17.00
N LEU A 72 -14.42 -3.57 17.68
CA LEU A 72 -13.77 -2.27 17.55
C LEU A 72 -12.29 -2.31 17.96
N LEU A 73 -11.98 -2.97 19.06
CA LEU A 73 -10.61 -3.17 19.54
C LEU A 73 -9.75 -3.97 18.54
N SER A 74 -10.31 -5.04 17.96
CA SER A 74 -9.62 -5.82 16.92
C SER A 74 -9.30 -4.95 15.70
N ASN A 75 -10.27 -4.16 15.23
CA ASN A 75 -10.07 -3.24 14.11
C ASN A 75 -9.03 -2.16 14.42
N PHE A 76 -9.02 -1.65 15.65
CA PHE A 76 -8.02 -0.67 16.11
C PHE A 76 -6.60 -1.24 15.99
N TYR A 77 -6.35 -2.44 16.51
CA TYR A 77 -5.02 -3.06 16.40
C TYR A 77 -4.63 -3.42 14.98
N GLN A 78 -5.57 -3.86 14.15
CA GLN A 78 -5.30 -4.12 12.74
C GLN A 78 -4.85 -2.84 12.02
N ARG A 79 -5.56 -1.73 12.22
CA ARG A 79 -5.20 -0.42 11.64
C ARG A 79 -3.84 0.05 12.15
N ARG A 80 -3.62 -0.03 13.47
CA ARG A 80 -2.34 0.37 14.09
C ARG A 80 -1.17 -0.47 13.59
N SER A 81 -1.36 -1.78 13.44
CA SER A 81 -0.34 -2.67 12.90
C SER A 81 0.00 -2.33 11.45
N LEU A 82 -1.01 -2.02 10.63
CA LEU A 82 -0.80 -1.60 9.24
C LEU A 82 -0.04 -0.27 9.16
N GLU A 83 -0.45 0.71 9.96
CA GLU A 83 0.22 2.01 10.05
C GLU A 83 1.68 1.86 10.48
N GLN A 84 1.95 1.07 11.52
CA GLN A 84 3.31 0.81 11.97
C GLN A 84 4.15 0.10 10.90
N ALA A 85 3.59 -0.89 10.20
CA ALA A 85 4.28 -1.57 9.10
C ALA A 85 4.60 -0.59 7.97
N TYR A 86 3.68 0.32 7.64
CA TYR A 86 3.88 1.34 6.63
C TYR A 86 4.96 2.35 7.04
N LEU A 87 4.92 2.85 8.28
CA LEU A 87 5.95 3.77 8.81
C LEU A 87 7.33 3.09 8.86
N ALA A 88 7.39 1.81 9.23
CA ALA A 88 8.63 1.04 9.21
C ALA A 88 9.16 0.86 7.78
N ALA A 89 8.29 0.64 6.79
CA ALA A 89 8.67 0.56 5.39
C ALA A 89 9.20 1.92 4.89
N LEU A 90 8.55 3.04 5.23
CA LEU A 90 9.05 4.37 4.87
C LEU A 90 10.40 4.67 5.52
N ALA A 91 10.59 4.30 6.79
CA ALA A 91 11.85 4.52 7.50
C ALA A 91 13.00 3.65 6.97
N SER A 92 12.68 2.51 6.33
CA SER A 92 13.69 1.65 5.70
C SER A 92 13.96 2.01 4.23
N MET A 93 13.19 2.92 3.64
CA MET A 93 13.51 3.42 2.31
C MET A 93 14.84 4.18 2.37
N PRO A 94 15.77 3.92 1.43
CA PRO A 94 16.94 4.77 1.31
C PRO A 94 16.48 6.20 1.05
N GLU A 95 17.21 7.16 1.62
CA GLU A 95 16.96 8.57 1.38
C GLU A 95 16.91 8.80 -0.14
N ALA A 96 15.85 9.45 -0.62
CA ALA A 96 15.65 9.71 -2.04
C ALA A 96 16.73 10.68 -2.51
N CYS A 97 17.90 10.13 -2.83
CA CYS A 97 19.02 10.91 -3.31
C CYS A 97 18.74 11.20 -4.78
N ALA A 98 18.12 12.35 -5.04
CA ALA A 98 18.09 12.88 -6.39
C ALA A 98 19.55 13.13 -6.82
N PRO A 99 19.98 12.68 -8.01
CA PRO A 99 21.30 13.02 -8.53
C PRO A 99 21.43 14.55 -8.57
N SER A 100 22.64 15.06 -8.28
CA SER A 100 22.89 16.49 -8.34
C SER A 100 22.59 17.03 -9.75
N PRO A 101 22.29 18.33 -9.91
CA PRO A 101 22.11 18.91 -11.24
C PRO A 101 23.26 18.57 -12.19
N GLU A 102 24.50 18.61 -11.71
CA GLU A 102 25.71 18.27 -12.46
C GLU A 102 25.73 16.79 -12.86
N GLN A 103 25.41 15.88 -11.94
CA GLN A 103 25.31 14.45 -12.25
C GLN A 103 24.22 14.15 -13.28
N ARG A 104 23.08 14.83 -13.16
CA ARG A 104 21.98 14.73 -14.14
C ARG A 104 22.41 15.23 -15.51
N TRP A 105 23.10 16.37 -15.56
CA TRP A 105 23.63 16.91 -16.80
C TRP A 105 24.59 15.93 -17.47
N LEU A 106 25.54 15.37 -16.71
CA LEU A 106 26.47 14.37 -17.21
C LEU A 106 25.75 13.14 -17.77
N TRP A 107 24.69 12.66 -17.11
CA TRP A 107 23.90 11.52 -17.61
C TRP A 107 23.16 11.85 -18.90
N LEU A 108 22.54 13.03 -18.99
CA LEU A 108 21.84 13.47 -20.20
C LEU A 108 22.80 13.63 -21.38
N GLU A 109 23.96 14.23 -21.13
CA GLU A 109 25.03 14.38 -22.13
C GLU A 109 25.53 13.00 -22.60
N THR A 110 25.76 12.07 -21.68
CA THR A 110 26.18 10.70 -22.02
C THR A 110 25.11 9.98 -22.84
N LEU A 111 23.83 10.11 -22.47
CA LEU A 111 22.73 9.51 -23.23
C LEU A 111 22.60 10.11 -24.63
N GLN A 112 22.79 11.42 -24.77
CA GLN A 112 22.76 12.09 -26.06
C GLN A 112 23.92 11.61 -26.95
N ALA A 113 25.14 11.53 -26.40
CA ALA A 113 26.30 11.01 -27.12
C ALA A 113 26.08 9.56 -27.59
N LEU A 114 25.46 8.71 -26.76
CA LEU A 114 25.10 7.35 -27.15
C LEU A 114 24.05 7.29 -28.26
N ASP A 115 23.03 8.16 -28.22
CA ASP A 115 22.00 8.20 -29.27
C ASP A 115 22.60 8.65 -30.62
N GLU A 116 23.44 9.70 -30.59
CA GLU A 116 24.17 10.20 -31.76
C GLU A 116 25.12 9.14 -32.34
N LEU A 117 25.84 8.41 -31.49
CA LEU A 117 26.66 7.28 -31.90
C LEU A 117 25.81 6.21 -32.59
N LEU A 118 24.68 5.82 -32.00
CA LEU A 118 23.81 4.77 -32.55
C LEU A 118 23.05 5.20 -33.80
N ASP A 119 22.85 6.50 -34.04
CA ASP A 119 22.28 7.05 -35.28
C ASP A 119 23.13 6.71 -36.52
N GLY A 120 24.43 6.44 -36.35
CA GLY A 120 25.32 5.96 -37.41
C GLY A 120 25.01 4.54 -37.90
N LEU A 121 24.20 3.77 -37.17
CA LEU A 121 23.84 2.39 -37.54
C LEU A 121 22.62 2.34 -38.47
N PRO A 122 22.57 1.37 -39.40
CA PRO A 122 21.34 1.07 -40.13
C PRO A 122 20.17 0.76 -39.18
N ARG A 123 18.97 1.28 -39.47
CA ARG A 123 17.79 1.18 -38.58
C ARG A 123 17.44 -0.22 -38.11
N ALA A 124 17.71 -1.27 -38.90
CA ALA A 124 17.47 -2.66 -38.52
C ALA A 124 18.54 -3.20 -37.55
N VAL A 125 19.79 -2.78 -37.74
CA VAL A 125 20.93 -3.11 -36.87
C VAL A 125 20.74 -2.46 -35.51
N ARG A 126 20.44 -1.16 -35.47
CA ARG A 126 20.15 -0.43 -34.23
C ARG A 126 19.01 -1.06 -33.44
N ARG A 127 17.89 -1.40 -34.10
CA ARG A 127 16.75 -2.03 -33.45
C ARG A 127 17.09 -3.40 -32.85
N ALA A 128 17.79 -4.25 -33.60
CA ALA A 128 18.24 -5.54 -33.08
C ALA A 128 19.15 -5.38 -31.86
N PHE A 129 20.08 -4.43 -31.90
CA PHE A 129 20.99 -4.14 -30.80
C PHE A 129 20.25 -3.66 -29.54
N LEU A 130 19.37 -2.66 -29.67
CA LEU A 130 18.59 -2.12 -28.55
C LEU A 130 17.67 -3.18 -27.93
N TRP A 131 17.03 -4.01 -28.74
CA TRP A 131 16.20 -5.11 -28.23
C TRP A 131 16.99 -6.15 -27.45
N SER A 132 18.23 -6.41 -27.84
CA SER A 132 19.10 -7.31 -27.09
C SER A 132 19.58 -6.67 -25.78
N GLN A 133 20.02 -5.40 -25.82
CA GLN A 133 20.68 -4.76 -24.67
C GLN A 133 19.71 -4.14 -23.65
N LEU A 134 18.57 -3.62 -24.09
CA LEU A 134 17.60 -2.94 -23.22
C LEU A 134 16.38 -3.81 -22.90
N GLU A 135 15.85 -4.53 -23.90
CA GLU A 135 14.67 -5.39 -23.72
C GLU A 135 15.03 -6.83 -23.34
N GLY A 136 16.31 -7.22 -23.38
CA GLY A 136 16.77 -8.57 -23.01
C GLY A 136 16.31 -9.68 -23.97
N LEU A 137 15.86 -9.34 -25.19
CA LEU A 137 15.41 -10.33 -26.17
C LEU A 137 16.57 -11.17 -26.69
N ASN A 138 16.32 -12.46 -26.86
CA ASN A 138 17.29 -13.37 -27.47
C ASN A 138 17.30 -13.24 -29.01
N TYR A 139 18.32 -13.79 -29.66
CA TYR A 139 18.51 -13.61 -31.10
C TYR A 139 17.41 -14.25 -31.94
N GLN A 140 16.81 -15.35 -31.48
CA GLN A 140 15.68 -15.99 -32.16
C GLN A 140 14.45 -15.08 -32.16
N GLN A 141 14.10 -14.51 -31.00
CA GLN A 141 12.97 -13.58 -30.86
C GLN A 141 13.14 -12.33 -31.73
N ILE A 142 14.37 -11.80 -31.79
CA ILE A 142 14.70 -10.64 -32.64
C ILE A 142 14.59 -11.02 -34.13
N ALA A 143 15.08 -12.21 -34.51
CA ALA A 143 15.04 -12.72 -35.88
C ALA A 143 13.59 -12.86 -36.37
N GLU A 144 12.72 -13.45 -35.54
CA GLU A 144 11.28 -13.56 -35.80
C GLU A 144 10.62 -12.18 -35.97
N ARG A 145 10.93 -11.23 -35.06
CA ARG A 145 10.36 -9.88 -35.08
C ARG A 145 10.77 -9.05 -36.30
N LEU A 146 12.03 -9.19 -36.75
CA LEU A 146 12.55 -8.53 -37.95
C LEU A 146 12.30 -9.33 -39.24
N ARG A 147 11.76 -10.55 -39.15
CA ARG A 147 11.56 -11.49 -40.27
C ARG A 147 12.84 -11.78 -41.03
N VAL A 148 13.92 -12.03 -40.30
CA VAL A 148 15.23 -12.42 -40.83
C VAL A 148 15.73 -13.69 -40.14
N SER A 149 16.84 -14.25 -40.60
CA SER A 149 17.46 -15.40 -39.91
C SER A 149 18.28 -14.97 -38.69
N GLU A 150 18.45 -15.88 -37.73
CA GLU A 150 19.36 -15.66 -36.59
C GLU A 150 20.79 -15.35 -37.02
N ARG A 151 21.24 -15.92 -38.15
CA ARG A 151 22.56 -15.59 -38.75
C ARG A 151 22.66 -14.11 -39.09
N THR A 152 21.59 -13.52 -39.62
CA THR A 152 21.53 -12.08 -39.90
C THR A 152 21.57 -11.26 -38.61
N ILE A 153 20.88 -11.70 -37.55
CA ILE A 153 20.94 -11.03 -36.24
C ILE A 153 22.34 -11.06 -35.65
N LYS A 154 23.03 -12.20 -35.69
CA LYS A 154 24.44 -12.30 -35.25
C LYS A 154 25.34 -11.32 -36.01
N ARG A 155 25.14 -11.16 -37.32
CA ARG A 155 25.85 -10.17 -38.14
C ARG A 155 25.50 -8.74 -37.74
N TYR A 156 24.23 -8.44 -37.49
CA TYR A 156 23.81 -7.12 -37.00
C TYR A 156 24.44 -6.79 -35.64
N MET A 157 24.49 -7.75 -34.71
CA MET A 157 25.14 -7.54 -33.41
C MET A 157 26.64 -7.27 -33.56
N ALA A 158 27.34 -8.05 -34.39
CA ALA A 158 28.76 -7.80 -34.68
C ALA A 158 28.99 -6.39 -35.24
N GLN A 159 28.17 -5.98 -36.22
CA GLN A 159 28.23 -4.63 -36.79
C GLN A 159 27.94 -3.53 -35.75
N ALA A 160 26.97 -3.74 -34.87
CA ALA A 160 26.66 -2.79 -33.81
C ALA A 160 27.82 -2.65 -32.80
N TYR A 161 28.40 -3.76 -32.35
CA TYR A 161 29.54 -3.72 -31.43
C TYR A 161 30.77 -3.09 -32.08
N GLU A 162 31.07 -3.43 -33.33
CA GLU A 162 32.18 -2.82 -34.09
C GLU A 162 31.98 -1.31 -34.20
N HIS A 163 30.77 -0.86 -34.56
CA HIS A 163 30.44 0.56 -34.61
C HIS A 163 30.63 1.26 -33.27
N CYS A 164 30.19 0.66 -32.16
CA CYS A 164 30.39 1.23 -30.82
C CYS A 164 31.86 1.26 -30.37
N LEU A 165 32.71 0.34 -30.86
CA LEU A 165 34.12 0.26 -30.48
C LEU A 165 35.03 1.18 -31.30
N LEU A 166 34.63 1.53 -32.53
CA LEU A 166 35.44 2.33 -33.45
C LEU A 166 35.17 3.84 -33.35
N VAL A 167 34.14 4.25 -32.61
CA VAL A 167 33.85 5.66 -32.36
C VAL A 167 34.59 6.09 -31.10
N ASP A 168 35.55 6.99 -31.25
CA ASP A 168 36.18 7.68 -30.11
C ASP A 168 35.14 8.66 -29.52
N LEU A 169 34.77 8.45 -28.26
CA LEU A 169 33.92 9.35 -27.45
C LEU A 169 34.75 10.46 -26.81
#